data_AF-A0A7Y4V7B5-F1
#
_entry.id   AF-A0A7Y4V7B5-F1
#
_cell.length_a   1.000
_cell.length_b   1.000
_cell.length_c   1.000
_cell.angle_alpha   90.00
_cell.angle_beta   90.00
_cell.angle_gamma   90.00
#
_symmetry.space_group_name_H-M   'P 1'
#
loop_
_entity.id
_entity.type
_entity.pdbx_description
1 polymer ?
#
loop_
_entity_poly.entity_id
_entity_poly.type
_entity_poly.pdbx_seq_one_letter_code
_entity_poly.pdbx_strand_id
1 'polypeptide(L)'
;MYKLSTQTKKMLADTLTPVNIYLKLRDVFAGSILLESSDYHGNENSLSFVCCDPIASIQLKGNKIDSVFPDGQKSSKPITSNEVVLQSLEDFRNSFEVGPAISKYPYAGLFGYMTYDTVRFFEDVIIQKEEDLIPDLVYKVYRYVIVIDHFSNELILFENTVEGDTHPVMGLAKLEKIIYSNRFATFSFQSPNGEVSNLTDQDYLQMVQSGIQHCKRGDVFQIVLSRRFERNFSGDEFNVYRALRSINPSPYLFYFDYGSFKIFGSSPEAQIQIKNKEASIYPIAGTFKRTGNDHEDALLAEKLSKDEKENAEHVMLVDLARNDLSRSADHVTVEVFKEVQYYSHVIHLVSKVSGKLQ
;
A
#
# COMPACT_ATOMS: atom_id res chain seq x y z
N MET A 1 -26.30 -0.41 10.55
CA MET A 1 -25.27 0.59 10.21
C MET A 1 -24.52 0.94 11.49
N TYR A 2 -23.19 0.88 11.45
CA TYR A 2 -22.28 1.04 12.57
C TYR A 2 -21.74 2.47 12.59
N LYS A 3 -22.26 3.30 13.50
CA LYS A 3 -21.83 4.69 13.63
C LYS A 3 -20.54 4.77 14.46
N LEU A 4 -19.46 5.21 13.83
CA LEU A 4 -18.15 5.38 14.47
C LEU A 4 -18.13 6.69 15.26
N SER A 5 -17.94 6.58 16.57
CA SER A 5 -17.66 7.69 17.48
C SER A 5 -16.17 7.71 17.80
N THR A 6 -15.49 8.81 17.45
CA THR A 6 -14.03 8.91 17.57
C THR A 6 -13.64 9.87 18.68
N GLN A 7 -12.86 9.38 19.64
CA GLN A 7 -12.12 10.22 20.59
C GLN A 7 -10.73 10.51 20.04
N THR A 8 -10.17 11.68 20.36
CA THR A 8 -8.84 12.07 19.90
C THR A 8 -7.99 12.65 21.02
N LYS A 9 -6.68 12.39 20.97
CA LYS A 9 -5.68 13.01 21.83
C LYS A 9 -4.45 13.39 21.01
N LYS A 10 -4.09 14.67 21.04
CA LYS A 10 -2.89 15.21 20.38
C LYS A 10 -1.74 15.34 21.38
N MET A 11 -0.54 15.00 20.91
CA MET A 11 0.70 14.92 21.69
C MET A 11 1.90 15.33 20.83
N LEU A 12 3.06 15.56 21.46
CA LEU A 12 4.33 15.82 20.78
C LEU A 12 5.03 14.49 20.45
N ALA A 13 5.53 14.34 19.23
CA ALA A 13 6.17 13.13 18.71
C ALA A 13 7.71 13.18 18.68
N ASP A 14 8.32 14.25 19.18
CA ASP A 14 9.77 14.55 19.07
C ASP A 14 10.72 13.44 19.58
N THR A 15 10.25 12.63 20.53
CA THR A 15 11.00 11.52 21.15
C THR A 15 10.49 10.14 20.75
N LEU A 16 9.49 10.07 19.85
CA LEU A 16 8.86 8.83 19.43
C LEU A 16 9.08 8.59 17.93
N THR A 17 9.27 7.33 17.55
CA THR A 17 9.33 6.93 16.14
C THR A 17 8.21 5.95 15.82
N PRO A 18 7.72 5.87 14.57
CA PRO A 18 6.67 4.94 14.18
C PRO A 18 7.06 3.49 14.47
N VAL A 19 8.34 3.15 14.21
CA VAL A 19 8.94 1.85 14.53
C VAL A 19 8.86 1.55 16.03
N ASN A 20 9.20 2.51 16.88
CA ASN A 20 9.16 2.33 18.33
C ASN A 20 7.73 2.16 18.85
N ILE A 21 6.79 2.96 18.33
CA ILE A 21 5.36 2.86 18.64
C ILE A 21 4.84 1.46 18.24
N TYR A 22 5.13 1.02 17.02
CA TYR A 22 4.70 -0.28 16.52
C TYR A 22 5.23 -1.44 17.37
N LEU A 23 6.54 -1.44 17.71
CA LEU A 23 7.17 -2.46 18.55
C LEU A 23 6.50 -2.59 19.93
N LYS A 24 5.98 -1.51 20.49
CA LYS A 24 5.27 -1.52 21.78
C LYS A 24 3.85 -2.06 21.67
N LEU A 25 3.24 -1.94 20.49
CA LEU A 25 1.84 -2.31 20.26
C LEU A 25 1.68 -3.72 19.69
N ARG A 26 2.66 -4.23 18.92
CA ARG A 26 2.57 -5.54 18.26
C ARG A 26 2.38 -6.72 19.23
N ASP A 27 2.96 -6.63 20.42
CA ASP A 27 2.85 -7.67 21.46
C ASP A 27 1.55 -7.55 22.28
N VAL A 28 0.83 -6.43 22.14
CA VAL A 28 -0.43 -6.16 22.83
C VAL A 28 -1.63 -6.46 21.94
N PHE A 29 -1.51 -6.17 20.64
CA PHE A 29 -2.59 -6.27 19.67
C PHE A 29 -2.21 -7.17 18.50
N ALA A 30 -2.96 -8.26 18.33
CA ALA A 30 -2.92 -9.03 17.11
C ALA A 30 -3.51 -8.21 15.95
N GLY A 31 -3.02 -8.42 14.73
CA GLY A 31 -3.59 -7.76 13.56
C GLY A 31 -3.11 -6.32 13.34
N SER A 32 -2.04 -5.87 14.00
CA SER A 32 -1.57 -4.48 13.92
C SER A 32 -0.81 -4.18 12.63
N ILE A 33 -0.84 -2.94 12.18
CA ILE A 33 -0.23 -2.53 10.92
C ILE A 33 0.56 -1.24 11.12
N LEU A 34 1.58 -1.05 10.27
CA LEU A 34 2.39 0.16 10.18
C LEU A 34 2.45 0.58 8.71
N LEU A 35 2.11 1.82 8.43
CA LEU A 35 2.30 2.47 7.14
C LEU A 35 3.20 3.67 7.38
N GLU A 36 4.26 3.83 6.59
CA GLU A 36 5.19 4.94 6.70
C GLU A 36 5.40 5.56 5.32
N SER A 37 5.71 6.84 5.31
CA SER A 37 6.29 7.49 4.15
C SER A 37 7.66 8.03 4.54
N SER A 38 8.68 7.72 3.74
CA SER A 38 10.04 8.20 3.98
C SER A 38 10.41 9.45 3.18
N ASP A 39 9.49 9.95 2.35
CA ASP A 39 9.69 11.15 1.57
C ASP A 39 9.35 12.39 2.39
N TYR A 40 10.30 12.78 3.24
CA TYR A 40 10.14 13.95 4.13
C TYR A 40 10.30 15.30 3.40
N HIS A 41 10.44 15.31 2.07
CA HIS A 41 10.67 16.52 1.29
C HIS A 41 9.38 17.33 0.99
N GLY A 42 8.20 16.83 1.41
CA GLY A 42 6.93 17.55 1.27
C GLY A 42 5.94 17.27 2.40
N ASN A 43 5.07 18.24 2.68
CA ASN A 43 4.04 18.16 3.74
C ASN A 43 3.03 17.00 3.55
N GLU A 44 2.85 16.50 2.33
CA GLU A 44 1.86 15.46 2.05
C GLU A 44 2.40 14.03 2.23
N ASN A 45 3.73 13.86 2.22
CA ASN A 45 4.42 12.56 2.34
C ASN A 45 5.15 12.39 3.70
N SER A 46 4.77 13.17 4.71
CA SER A 46 5.43 13.15 6.03
C SER A 46 4.66 12.32 7.08
N LEU A 47 3.68 11.52 6.68
CA LEU A 47 2.81 10.81 7.62
C LEU A 47 3.24 9.36 7.85
N SER A 48 3.01 8.89 9.06
CA SER A 48 3.00 7.47 9.39
C SER A 48 1.75 7.11 10.17
N PHE A 49 1.22 5.93 9.89
CA PHE A 49 0.04 5.37 10.52
C PHE A 49 0.43 4.09 11.25
N VAL A 50 0.04 3.99 12.52
CA VAL A 50 0.03 2.73 13.25
C VAL A 50 -1.41 2.43 13.62
N CYS A 51 -1.95 1.32 13.09
CA CYS A 51 -3.31 0.91 13.42
C CYS A 51 -3.29 -0.40 14.20
N CYS A 52 -4.07 -0.48 15.28
CA CYS A 52 -4.16 -1.68 16.11
C CYS A 52 -5.58 -1.87 16.65
N ASP A 53 -5.83 -3.07 17.16
CA ASP A 53 -7.16 -3.53 17.61
C ASP A 53 -8.22 -3.48 16.49
N PRO A 54 -8.16 -4.40 15.51
CA PRO A 54 -9.13 -4.46 14.43
C PRO A 54 -10.52 -4.82 14.96
N ILE A 55 -11.54 -4.01 14.66
CA ILE A 55 -12.92 -4.19 15.13
C ILE A 55 -13.86 -4.75 14.06
N ALA A 56 -13.44 -4.70 12.80
CA ALA A 56 -14.17 -5.29 11.69
C ALA A 56 -13.21 -5.68 10.57
N SER A 57 -13.60 -6.65 9.75
CA SER A 57 -12.81 -7.08 8.60
C SER A 57 -13.67 -7.64 7.48
N ILE A 58 -13.25 -7.44 6.24
CA ILE A 58 -13.70 -8.18 5.06
C ILE A 58 -12.49 -8.88 4.45
N GLN A 59 -12.65 -10.15 4.11
CA GLN A 59 -11.62 -10.99 3.53
C GLN A 59 -12.19 -11.79 2.36
N LEU A 60 -11.46 -11.82 1.26
CA LEU A 60 -11.72 -12.67 0.11
C LEU A 60 -10.60 -13.72 0.04
N LYS A 61 -10.96 -15.01 0.07
CA LYS A 61 -10.02 -16.10 -0.14
C LYS A 61 -10.65 -17.16 -1.04
N GLY A 62 -10.01 -17.43 -2.18
CA GLY A 62 -10.53 -18.37 -3.17
C GLY A 62 -11.84 -17.85 -3.76
N ASN A 63 -12.92 -18.61 -3.57
CA ASN A 63 -14.27 -18.29 -4.08
C ASN A 63 -15.25 -17.89 -2.97
N LYS A 64 -14.74 -17.29 -1.89
CA LYS A 64 -15.53 -16.97 -0.70
C LYS A 64 -15.13 -15.63 -0.09
N ILE A 65 -16.13 -14.84 0.29
CA ILE A 65 -15.98 -13.59 1.04
C ILE A 65 -16.51 -13.80 2.45
N ASP A 66 -15.64 -13.55 3.43
CA ASP A 66 -15.97 -13.56 4.84
C ASP A 66 -15.90 -12.14 5.41
N SER A 67 -16.85 -11.79 6.27
CA SER A 67 -16.86 -10.49 6.95
C SER A 67 -17.17 -10.66 8.43
N VAL A 68 -16.54 -9.83 9.26
CA VAL A 68 -16.75 -9.74 10.71
C VAL A 68 -17.03 -8.29 11.05
N PHE A 69 -18.04 -8.04 11.87
CA PHE A 69 -18.50 -6.70 12.25
C PHE A 69 -18.25 -6.42 13.75
N PRO A 70 -18.32 -5.15 14.19
CA PRO A 70 -18.01 -4.76 15.57
C PRO A 70 -18.84 -5.47 16.65
N ASP A 71 -20.09 -5.78 16.33
CA ASP A 71 -21.03 -6.48 17.23
C ASP A 71 -20.82 -8.01 17.28
N GLY A 72 -19.77 -8.51 16.61
CA GLY A 72 -19.45 -9.93 16.53
C GLY A 72 -20.23 -10.69 15.46
N GLN A 73 -21.15 -10.04 14.73
CA GLN A 73 -21.82 -10.68 13.59
C GLN A 73 -20.80 -11.08 12.52
N LYS A 74 -21.03 -12.25 11.93
CA LYS A 74 -20.22 -12.79 10.84
C LYS A 74 -21.09 -13.04 9.63
N SER A 75 -20.55 -12.73 8.46
CA SER A 75 -21.15 -13.01 7.16
C SER A 75 -20.18 -13.81 6.31
N SER A 76 -20.72 -14.71 5.50
CA SER A 76 -19.97 -15.63 4.66
C SER A 76 -20.75 -15.82 3.37
N LYS A 77 -20.23 -15.32 2.24
CA LYS A 77 -20.87 -15.39 0.92
C LYS A 77 -19.98 -16.13 -0.08
N PRO A 78 -20.51 -17.10 -0.84
CA PRO A 78 -19.79 -17.64 -2.00
C PRO A 78 -19.76 -16.60 -3.13
N ILE A 79 -18.72 -16.64 -3.95
CA ILE A 79 -18.64 -15.82 -5.17
C ILE A 79 -19.36 -16.57 -6.28
N THR A 80 -20.56 -16.11 -6.61
CA THR A 80 -21.37 -16.66 -7.70
C THR A 80 -21.22 -15.89 -9.01
N SER A 81 -20.71 -14.67 -8.95
CA SER A 81 -20.36 -13.82 -10.09
C SER A 81 -19.33 -12.76 -9.66
N ASN A 82 -18.67 -12.15 -10.64
CA ASN A 82 -17.69 -11.07 -10.45
C ASN A 82 -18.26 -9.88 -9.67
N GLU A 83 -19.52 -9.50 -9.93
CA GLU A 83 -20.23 -8.41 -9.26
C GLU A 83 -20.34 -8.58 -7.73
N VAL A 84 -20.37 -9.83 -7.24
CA VAL A 84 -20.51 -10.12 -5.80
C VAL A 84 -19.33 -9.53 -5.02
N VAL A 85 -18.12 -9.50 -5.59
CA VAL A 85 -16.93 -8.98 -4.92
C VAL A 85 -17.05 -7.47 -4.72
N LEU A 86 -17.31 -6.73 -5.79
CA LEU A 86 -17.47 -5.27 -5.72
C LEU A 86 -18.62 -4.88 -4.78
N GLN A 87 -19.79 -5.51 -4.94
CA GLN A 87 -20.95 -5.23 -4.11
C GLN A 87 -20.66 -5.52 -2.63
N SER A 88 -19.95 -6.61 -2.32
CA SER A 88 -19.63 -6.94 -0.93
C SER A 88 -18.66 -5.93 -0.31
N LEU A 89 -17.71 -5.39 -1.07
CA LEU A 89 -16.83 -4.32 -0.60
C LEU A 89 -17.59 -3.02 -0.36
N GLU A 90 -18.50 -2.66 -1.27
CA GLU A 90 -19.37 -1.49 -1.11
C GLU A 90 -20.31 -1.63 0.08
N ASP A 91 -21.00 -2.77 0.21
CA ASP A 91 -21.88 -3.07 1.34
C ASP A 91 -21.11 -3.01 2.67
N PHE A 92 -19.90 -3.59 2.71
CA PHE A 92 -19.06 -3.55 3.90
C PHE A 92 -18.64 -2.12 4.23
N ARG A 93 -18.16 -1.34 3.26
CA ARG A 93 -17.83 0.09 3.45
C ARG A 93 -19.04 0.88 3.96
N ASN A 94 -20.19 0.71 3.31
CA ASN A 94 -21.43 1.42 3.62
C ASN A 94 -22.08 0.96 4.93
N SER A 95 -21.60 -0.14 5.51
CA SER A 95 -22.03 -0.57 6.84
C SER A 95 -21.53 0.37 7.94
N PHE A 96 -20.51 1.21 7.67
CA PHE A 96 -19.94 2.16 8.62
C PHE A 96 -20.35 3.59 8.29
N GLU A 97 -20.70 4.37 9.32
CA GLU A 97 -20.95 5.81 9.23
C GLU A 97 -19.89 6.55 10.04
N VAL A 98 -19.16 7.47 9.40
CA VAL A 98 -18.19 8.35 10.07
C VAL A 98 -18.84 9.72 10.23
N GLY A 99 -18.75 10.29 11.44
CA GLY A 99 -19.24 11.64 11.72
C GLY A 99 -18.48 12.73 10.96
N PRO A 100 -18.82 14.01 11.19
CA PRO A 100 -18.10 15.15 10.61
C PRO A 100 -16.59 15.06 10.90
N ALA A 101 -15.75 15.51 9.95
CA ALA A 101 -14.31 15.48 10.11
C ALA A 101 -13.86 16.25 11.36
N ILE A 102 -13.29 15.54 12.34
CA ILE A 102 -12.76 16.12 13.58
C ILE A 102 -11.25 16.44 13.50
N SER A 103 -10.60 16.03 12.42
CA SER A 103 -9.16 16.17 12.19
C SER A 103 -8.86 16.33 10.71
N LYS A 104 -7.75 17.00 10.38
CA LYS A 104 -7.19 17.03 9.02
C LYS A 104 -6.57 15.68 8.61
N TYR A 105 -6.24 14.82 9.57
CA TYR A 105 -5.63 13.52 9.32
C TYR A 105 -6.67 12.40 9.23
N PRO A 106 -6.45 11.36 8.42
CA PRO A 106 -7.30 10.17 8.40
C PRO A 106 -7.32 9.48 9.77
N TYR A 107 -8.50 9.26 10.33
CA TYR A 107 -8.69 8.64 11.65
C TYR A 107 -9.62 7.42 11.63
N ALA A 108 -10.35 7.22 10.55
CA ALA A 108 -11.22 6.08 10.31
C ALA A 108 -11.15 5.72 8.82
N GLY A 109 -11.21 4.42 8.51
CA GLY A 109 -11.10 3.95 7.14
C GLY A 109 -10.86 2.45 7.07
N LEU A 110 -10.74 1.97 5.84
CA LEU A 110 -10.38 0.59 5.52
C LEU A 110 -8.89 0.53 5.24
N PHE A 111 -8.16 -0.27 6.01
CA PHE A 111 -6.73 -0.50 5.81
C PHE A 111 -6.51 -1.96 5.45
N GLY A 112 -5.73 -2.22 4.41
CA GLY A 112 -5.72 -3.54 3.80
C GLY A 112 -4.92 -3.62 2.51
N TYR A 113 -5.14 -4.70 1.78
CA TYR A 113 -4.52 -4.96 0.48
C TYR A 113 -5.47 -5.73 -0.45
N MET A 114 -5.18 -5.64 -1.74
CA MET A 114 -5.67 -6.52 -2.79
C MET A 114 -4.47 -7.11 -3.51
N THR A 115 -4.50 -8.42 -3.78
CA THR A 115 -3.49 -9.09 -4.61
C THR A 115 -3.74 -8.81 -6.09
N TYR A 116 -2.74 -9.04 -6.93
CA TYR A 116 -2.91 -8.97 -8.39
C TYR A 116 -4.08 -9.85 -8.87
N ASP A 117 -4.19 -11.06 -8.33
CA ASP A 117 -5.16 -12.06 -8.77
C ASP A 117 -6.62 -11.64 -8.58
N THR A 118 -6.91 -10.57 -7.83
CA THR A 118 -8.28 -10.04 -7.73
C THR A 118 -8.79 -9.46 -9.04
N VAL A 119 -7.90 -9.13 -9.99
CA VAL A 119 -8.28 -8.61 -11.31
C VAL A 119 -9.23 -9.55 -12.08
N ARG A 120 -9.18 -10.87 -11.80
CA ARG A 120 -10.11 -11.87 -12.37
C ARG A 120 -11.58 -11.60 -12.07
N PHE A 121 -11.86 -10.81 -11.02
CA PHE A 121 -13.20 -10.42 -10.63
C PHE A 121 -13.66 -9.11 -11.28
N PHE A 122 -12.79 -8.43 -12.03
CA PHE A 122 -13.08 -7.12 -12.65
C PHE A 122 -12.87 -7.12 -14.16
N GLU A 123 -12.04 -8.03 -14.68
CA GLU A 123 -11.73 -8.18 -16.10
C GLU A 123 -11.91 -9.64 -16.53
N ASP A 124 -12.16 -9.86 -17.82
CA ASP A 124 -12.30 -11.21 -18.40
C ASP A 124 -10.93 -11.86 -18.63
N VAL A 125 -10.34 -12.32 -17.52
CA VAL A 125 -9.00 -12.95 -17.51
C VAL A 125 -9.01 -14.25 -16.70
N ILE A 126 -8.32 -15.25 -17.23
CA ILE A 126 -8.13 -16.54 -16.55
C ILE A 126 -6.75 -16.51 -15.88
N ILE A 127 -6.74 -16.58 -14.54
CA ILE A 127 -5.53 -16.66 -13.74
C ILE A 127 -5.42 -18.05 -13.15
N GLN A 128 -4.33 -18.76 -13.48
CA GLN A 128 -4.00 -20.03 -12.86
C GLN A 128 -3.19 -19.78 -11.60
N LYS A 129 -3.79 -20.04 -10.44
CA LYS A 129 -3.13 -19.90 -9.15
C LYS A 129 -2.45 -21.22 -8.79
N GLU A 130 -1.11 -21.22 -8.70
CA GLU A 130 -0.35 -22.40 -8.28
C GLU A 130 -0.56 -22.70 -6.78
N GLU A 131 -0.65 -21.65 -5.95
CA GLU A 131 -0.77 -21.77 -4.48
C GLU A 131 -1.66 -20.68 -3.87
N ASP A 132 -2.52 -21.04 -2.91
CA ASP A 132 -3.39 -20.11 -2.19
C ASP A 132 -2.85 -19.74 -0.79
N LEU A 133 -1.62 -19.17 -0.78
CA LEU A 133 -0.85 -18.88 0.43
C LEU A 133 -1.50 -17.79 1.31
N ILE A 134 -2.00 -16.72 0.68
CA ILE A 134 -2.61 -15.57 1.36
C ILE A 134 -3.99 -15.30 0.75
N PRO A 135 -4.93 -14.69 1.52
CA PRO A 135 -6.19 -14.20 0.96
C PRO A 135 -5.96 -13.24 -0.21
N ASP A 136 -6.84 -13.28 -1.21
CA ASP A 136 -6.75 -12.43 -2.40
C ASP A 136 -7.01 -10.95 -2.04
N LEU A 137 -7.80 -10.67 -1.00
CA LEU A 137 -8.05 -9.33 -0.48
C LEU A 137 -8.34 -9.38 1.03
N VAL A 138 -7.83 -8.40 1.78
CA VAL A 138 -8.16 -8.18 3.20
C VAL A 138 -8.25 -6.69 3.46
N TYR A 139 -9.36 -6.22 4.03
CA TYR A 139 -9.48 -4.88 4.61
C TYR A 139 -10.05 -4.94 6.02
N LYS A 140 -9.54 -4.06 6.89
CA LYS A 140 -9.97 -3.97 8.29
C LYS A 140 -10.28 -2.53 8.70
N VAL A 141 -11.21 -2.39 9.64
CA VAL A 141 -11.45 -1.17 10.41
C VAL A 141 -10.78 -1.34 11.77
N TYR A 142 -10.07 -0.31 12.23
CA TYR A 142 -9.32 -0.34 13.47
C TYR A 142 -9.93 0.57 14.54
N ARG A 143 -9.94 0.11 15.79
CA ARG A 143 -10.26 0.94 16.94
C ARG A 143 -9.23 2.05 17.08
N TYR A 144 -7.96 1.70 17.11
CA TYR A 144 -6.90 2.68 17.29
C TYR A 144 -6.24 3.00 15.96
N VAL A 145 -6.26 4.27 15.59
CA VAL A 145 -5.48 4.82 14.47
C VAL A 145 -4.56 5.88 15.06
N ILE A 146 -3.26 5.66 14.94
CA ILE A 146 -2.22 6.54 15.48
C ILE A 146 -1.54 7.19 14.30
N VAL A 147 -1.58 8.51 14.22
CA VAL A 147 -0.97 9.29 13.15
C VAL A 147 0.24 10.02 13.70
N ILE A 148 1.39 9.86 13.05
CA ILE A 148 2.60 10.64 13.28
C ILE A 148 2.79 11.55 12.07
N ASP A 149 2.85 12.85 12.30
CA ASP A 149 3.26 13.84 11.30
C ASP A 149 4.70 14.26 11.59
N HIS A 150 5.62 13.77 10.76
CA HIS A 150 7.06 14.01 10.90
C HIS A 150 7.47 15.44 10.57
N PHE A 151 6.63 16.18 9.83
CA PHE A 151 6.91 17.57 9.49
C PHE A 151 6.59 18.50 10.67
N SER A 152 5.43 18.29 11.31
CA SER A 152 5.00 19.10 12.46
C SER A 152 5.38 18.51 13.83
N ASN A 153 6.01 17.33 13.86
CA ASN A 153 6.31 16.56 15.07
C ASN A 153 5.06 16.29 15.93
N GLU A 154 3.91 16.07 15.28
CA GLU A 154 2.64 15.81 15.95
C GLU A 154 2.35 14.31 16.03
N LEU A 155 1.95 13.84 17.21
CA LEU A 155 1.39 12.51 17.42
C LEU A 155 -0.09 12.66 17.75
N ILE A 156 -0.97 11.99 17.01
CA ILE A 156 -2.41 12.04 17.25
C ILE A 156 -2.94 10.62 17.40
N LEU A 157 -3.55 10.37 18.54
CA LEU A 157 -4.19 9.11 18.87
C LEU A 157 -5.68 9.25 18.59
N PHE A 158 -6.23 8.37 17.77
CA PHE A 158 -7.66 8.23 17.55
C PHE A 158 -8.16 6.92 18.12
N GLU A 159 -9.31 6.96 18.79
CA GLU A 159 -10.04 5.80 19.30
C GLU A 159 -11.45 5.79 18.71
N ASN A 160 -11.69 4.90 17.75
CA ASN A 160 -12.97 4.67 17.11
C ASN A 160 -13.78 3.64 17.90
N THR A 161 -14.97 4.02 18.34
CA THR A 161 -15.90 3.16 19.08
C THR A 161 -17.22 3.06 18.34
N VAL A 162 -17.93 1.96 18.51
CA VAL A 162 -19.26 1.72 17.94
C VAL A 162 -20.18 1.24 19.06
N GLU A 163 -21.44 1.66 19.02
CA GLU A 163 -22.44 1.11 19.92
C GLU A 163 -22.65 -0.39 19.65
N GLY A 164 -22.69 -1.21 20.71
CA GLY A 164 -22.81 -2.67 20.59
C GLY A 164 -21.52 -3.39 20.22
N ASP A 165 -20.39 -2.68 20.16
CA ASP A 165 -19.07 -3.28 19.99
C ASP A 165 -18.75 -4.26 21.13
N THR A 166 -18.43 -5.50 20.77
CA THR A 166 -18.21 -6.60 21.73
C THR A 166 -16.76 -6.70 22.19
N HIS A 167 -15.84 -5.99 21.55
CA HIS A 167 -14.43 -6.02 21.90
C HIS A 167 -14.16 -5.17 23.16
N PRO A 168 -13.26 -5.60 24.06
CA PRO A 168 -12.92 -4.83 25.24
C PRO A 168 -12.20 -3.52 24.85
N VAL A 169 -12.77 -2.39 25.25
CA VAL A 169 -12.20 -1.06 24.98
C VAL A 169 -11.12 -0.72 26.01
N MET A 170 -9.90 -0.48 25.54
CA MET A 170 -8.76 -0.18 26.41
C MET A 170 -8.73 1.29 26.86
N GLY A 171 -9.16 2.21 26.00
CA GLY A 171 -9.11 3.65 26.20
C GLY A 171 -7.79 4.31 25.81
N LEU A 172 -7.85 5.53 25.28
CA LEU A 172 -6.68 6.35 24.92
C LEU A 172 -5.65 6.51 26.06
N ALA A 173 -6.09 6.63 27.32
CA ALA A 173 -5.18 6.82 28.47
C ALA A 173 -4.27 5.62 28.72
N LYS A 174 -4.73 4.40 28.41
CA LYS A 174 -3.91 3.19 28.57
C LYS A 174 -3.08 2.91 27.31
N LEU A 175 -3.59 3.24 26.12
CA LEU A 175 -2.80 3.25 24.88
C LEU A 175 -1.57 4.15 25.01
N GLU A 176 -1.77 5.38 25.50
CA GLU A 176 -0.69 6.33 25.77
C GLU A 176 0.37 5.75 26.71
N LYS A 177 -0.04 5.09 27.81
CA LYS A 177 0.91 4.45 28.74
C LYS A 177 1.75 3.37 28.06
N ILE A 178 1.20 2.63 27.10
CA ILE A 178 1.94 1.64 26.32
C ILE A 178 2.97 2.35 25.44
N ILE A 179 2.54 3.38 24.70
CA ILE A 179 3.39 4.17 23.80
C ILE A 179 4.57 4.81 24.55
N TYR A 180 4.36 5.33 25.76
CA TYR A 180 5.42 5.94 26.57
C TYR A 180 6.18 4.96 27.46
N SER A 181 5.85 3.67 27.42
CA SER A 181 6.61 2.67 28.17
C SER A 181 8.01 2.52 27.57
N ASN A 182 9.01 2.19 28.40
CA ASN A 182 10.38 1.90 27.92
C ASN A 182 10.58 0.42 27.56
N ARG A 183 9.50 -0.36 27.46
CA ARG A 183 9.56 -1.81 27.29
C ARG A 183 9.10 -2.20 25.90
N PHE A 184 10.02 -2.69 25.09
CA PHE A 184 9.72 -3.39 23.86
C PHE A 184 10.81 -4.44 23.63
N ALA A 185 10.46 -5.56 23.02
CA ALA A 185 11.41 -6.58 22.66
C ALA A 185 11.81 -6.43 21.19
N THR A 186 13.10 -6.56 20.91
CA THR A 186 13.60 -6.75 19.55
C THR A 186 14.45 -8.01 19.55
N PHE A 187 14.25 -8.88 18.55
CA PHE A 187 15.03 -10.11 18.40
C PHE A 187 15.78 -10.08 17.08
N SER A 188 16.96 -10.67 16.98
CA SER A 188 17.66 -10.71 15.68
C SER A 188 16.90 -11.58 14.67
N PHE A 189 17.25 -11.43 13.40
CA PHE A 189 16.89 -12.38 12.35
C PHE A 189 18.15 -12.90 11.68
N GLN A 190 18.05 -14.08 11.07
CA GLN A 190 19.10 -14.69 10.28
C GLN A 190 18.50 -15.39 9.07
N SER A 191 19.24 -15.42 7.97
CA SER A 191 18.84 -16.10 6.74
C SER A 191 19.90 -17.14 6.36
N PRO A 192 19.78 -18.37 6.87
CA PRO A 192 20.83 -19.39 6.77
C PRO A 192 20.95 -20.00 5.36
N ASN A 193 19.87 -19.93 4.56
CA ASN A 193 19.81 -20.54 3.25
C ASN A 193 20.01 -19.50 2.13
N GLY A 194 20.40 -19.99 0.96
CA GLY A 194 20.45 -19.19 -0.27
C GLY A 194 19.06 -18.82 -0.76
N GLU A 195 19.03 -17.89 -1.71
CA GLU A 195 17.85 -17.53 -2.48
C GLU A 195 17.57 -18.62 -3.53
N VAL A 196 16.29 -18.89 -3.77
CA VAL A 196 15.82 -19.74 -4.87
C VAL A 196 14.84 -18.96 -5.73
N SER A 197 14.69 -19.33 -7.01
CA SER A 197 13.72 -18.74 -7.92
C SER A 197 12.89 -19.81 -8.60
N ASN A 198 11.64 -19.49 -8.94
CA ASN A 198 10.75 -20.39 -9.67
C ASN A 198 11.15 -20.56 -11.15
N LEU A 199 12.01 -19.67 -11.68
CA LEU A 199 12.50 -19.72 -13.06
C LEU A 199 14.03 -19.59 -13.09
N THR A 200 14.68 -20.35 -13.97
CA THR A 200 16.09 -20.08 -14.28
C THR A 200 16.21 -18.81 -15.12
N ASP A 201 17.43 -18.25 -15.20
CA ASP A 201 17.69 -17.11 -16.10
C ASP A 201 17.40 -17.47 -17.58
N GLN A 202 17.64 -18.73 -17.99
CA GLN A 202 17.36 -19.18 -19.35
C GLN A 202 15.85 -19.24 -19.62
N ASP A 203 15.06 -19.76 -18.68
CA ASP A 203 13.60 -19.82 -18.80
C ASP A 203 13.02 -18.40 -18.86
N TYR A 204 13.52 -17.49 -18.02
CA TYR A 204 13.09 -16.10 -18.01
C TYR A 204 13.42 -15.40 -19.35
N LEU A 205 14.60 -15.63 -19.92
CA LEU A 205 14.96 -15.08 -21.24
C LEU A 205 14.07 -15.62 -22.36
N GLN A 206 13.68 -16.90 -22.32
CA GLN A 206 12.72 -17.47 -23.28
C GLN A 206 11.33 -16.84 -23.14
N MET A 207 10.89 -16.58 -21.90
CA MET A 207 9.65 -15.87 -21.64
C MET A 207 9.68 -14.43 -22.18
N VAL A 208 10.80 -13.71 -21.99
CA VAL A 208 11.02 -12.37 -22.57
C VAL A 208 11.01 -12.42 -24.10
N GLN A 209 11.69 -13.38 -24.72
CA GLN A 209 11.67 -13.56 -26.18
C GLN A 209 10.25 -13.78 -26.69
N SER A 210 9.45 -14.58 -25.99
CA SER A 210 8.05 -14.80 -26.32
C SER A 210 7.24 -13.51 -26.24
N GLY A 211 7.41 -12.72 -25.16
CA GLY A 211 6.80 -11.40 -25.02
C GLY A 211 7.14 -10.45 -26.17
N ILE A 212 8.41 -10.43 -26.60
CA ILE A 212 8.84 -9.65 -27.78
C ILE A 212 8.11 -10.12 -29.05
N GLN A 213 7.90 -11.42 -29.24
CA GLN A 213 7.14 -11.91 -30.40
C GLN A 213 5.68 -11.48 -30.36
N HIS A 214 5.03 -11.48 -29.19
CA HIS A 214 3.68 -10.94 -29.01
C HIS A 214 3.63 -9.45 -29.39
N CYS A 215 4.63 -8.65 -28.96
CA CYS A 215 4.74 -7.24 -29.37
C CYS A 215 4.88 -7.09 -30.88
N LYS A 216 5.72 -7.90 -31.53
CA LYS A 216 5.92 -7.85 -32.99
C LYS A 216 4.70 -8.23 -33.80
N ARG A 217 3.87 -9.14 -33.28
CA ARG A 217 2.59 -9.52 -33.90
C ARG A 217 1.50 -8.47 -33.71
N GLY A 218 1.68 -7.55 -32.77
CA GLY A 218 0.69 -6.54 -32.40
C GLY A 218 -0.33 -7.03 -31.36
N ASP A 219 -0.03 -8.12 -30.63
CA ASP A 219 -0.93 -8.64 -29.58
C ASP A 219 -1.00 -7.67 -28.39
N VAL A 220 0.15 -7.06 -28.03
CA VAL A 220 0.30 -6.07 -26.95
C VAL A 220 1.37 -5.06 -27.35
N PHE A 221 1.30 -3.83 -26.86
CA PHE A 221 2.39 -2.86 -27.05
C PHE A 221 3.58 -3.16 -26.13
N GLN A 222 3.29 -3.57 -24.90
CA GLN A 222 4.26 -3.89 -23.86
C GLN A 222 3.70 -4.99 -22.95
N ILE A 223 4.59 -5.79 -22.38
CA ILE A 223 4.26 -6.75 -21.33
C ILE A 223 5.32 -6.71 -20.23
N VAL A 224 4.87 -6.67 -18.98
CA VAL A 224 5.74 -6.69 -17.80
C VAL A 224 5.74 -8.12 -17.24
N LEU A 225 6.82 -8.85 -17.54
CA LEU A 225 7.03 -10.20 -17.05
C LEU A 225 7.73 -10.15 -15.69
N SER A 226 7.47 -11.15 -14.85
CA SER A 226 8.09 -11.24 -13.53
C SER A 226 8.51 -12.68 -13.20
N ARG A 227 9.37 -12.82 -12.20
CA ARG A 227 9.73 -14.09 -11.58
C ARG A 227 9.79 -13.92 -10.07
N ARG A 228 9.56 -15.01 -9.34
CA ARG A 228 9.54 -15.03 -7.87
C ARG A 228 10.91 -15.44 -7.35
N PHE A 229 11.37 -14.74 -6.31
CA PHE A 229 12.52 -15.12 -5.52
C PHE A 229 12.05 -15.42 -4.10
N GLU A 230 12.62 -16.46 -3.50
CA GLU A 230 12.25 -16.95 -2.18
C GLU A 230 13.50 -17.20 -1.35
N ARG A 231 13.41 -16.83 -0.08
CA ARG A 231 14.49 -17.08 0.86
C ARG A 231 13.94 -17.36 2.25
N ASN A 232 14.41 -18.45 2.83
CA ASN A 232 14.08 -18.81 4.20
C ASN A 232 14.81 -17.88 5.19
N PHE A 233 14.10 -17.46 6.23
CA PHE A 233 14.68 -16.73 7.36
C PHE A 233 14.09 -17.26 8.67
N SER A 234 14.76 -16.94 9.78
CA SER A 234 14.29 -17.23 11.14
C SER A 234 14.57 -16.03 12.04
N GLY A 235 13.74 -15.82 13.06
CA GLY A 235 13.83 -14.68 13.98
C GLY A 235 12.76 -13.63 13.68
N ASP A 236 13.03 -12.37 14.05
CA ASP A 236 12.05 -11.28 14.01
C ASP A 236 11.87 -10.73 12.59
N GLU A 237 10.72 -11.03 11.99
CA GLU A 237 10.35 -10.58 10.66
C GLU A 237 10.19 -9.05 10.56
N PHE A 238 9.86 -8.37 11.67
CA PHE A 238 9.83 -6.92 11.69
C PHE A 238 11.25 -6.32 11.57
N ASN A 239 12.28 -7.05 11.99
CA ASN A 239 13.66 -6.61 11.75
C ASN A 239 14.10 -6.81 10.29
N VAL A 240 13.51 -7.75 9.56
CA VAL A 240 13.66 -7.84 8.10
C VAL A 240 13.06 -6.59 7.44
N TYR A 241 11.85 -6.20 7.85
CA TYR A 241 11.24 -4.93 7.41
C TYR A 241 12.12 -3.72 7.75
N ARG A 242 12.66 -3.63 8.98
CA ARG A 242 13.56 -2.53 9.36
C ARG A 242 14.84 -2.49 8.52
N ALA A 243 15.38 -3.65 8.14
CA ALA A 243 16.53 -3.72 7.24
C ALA A 243 16.15 -3.19 5.84
N LEU A 244 15.02 -3.62 5.29
CA LEU A 244 14.50 -3.11 4.01
C LEU A 244 14.30 -1.58 4.06
N ARG A 245 13.60 -1.09 5.09
CA ARG A 245 13.36 0.33 5.35
C ARG A 245 14.64 1.16 5.41
N SER A 246 15.72 0.59 5.92
CA SER A 246 17.02 1.27 6.03
C SER A 246 17.80 1.28 4.72
N ILE A 247 17.67 0.23 3.90
CA ILE A 247 18.42 0.08 2.64
C ILE A 247 17.74 0.85 1.51
N ASN A 248 16.41 0.71 1.39
CA ASN A 248 15.61 1.31 0.33
C ASN A 248 14.41 2.03 0.94
N PRO A 249 14.58 3.20 1.57
CA PRO A 249 13.46 4.02 2.00
C PRO A 249 12.65 4.46 0.75
N SER A 250 11.33 4.35 0.80
CA SER A 250 10.45 4.78 -0.29
C SER A 250 9.18 5.46 0.22
N PRO A 251 8.46 6.23 -0.62
CA PRO A 251 7.28 6.99 -0.19
C PRO A 251 6.14 6.12 0.37
N TYR A 252 6.12 4.82 0.06
CA TYR A 252 5.10 3.88 0.57
C TYR A 252 5.75 2.66 1.22
N LEU A 253 6.09 2.78 2.49
CA LEU A 253 6.52 1.69 3.34
C LEU A 253 5.30 1.11 4.07
N PHE A 254 5.22 -0.21 4.14
CA PHE A 254 4.13 -0.88 4.84
C PHE A 254 4.59 -2.15 5.53
N TYR A 255 3.95 -2.45 6.65
CA TYR A 255 4.07 -3.69 7.39
C TYR A 255 2.70 -4.07 7.94
N PHE A 256 2.12 -5.15 7.41
CA PHE A 256 0.85 -5.71 7.82
C PHE A 256 1.08 -7.00 8.60
N ASP A 257 0.70 -7.00 9.88
CA ASP A 257 0.66 -8.21 10.68
C ASP A 257 -0.75 -8.82 10.67
N TYR A 258 -0.94 -9.96 10.00
CA TYR A 258 -2.20 -10.70 10.03
C TYR A 258 -2.09 -12.03 10.78
N GLY A 259 -1.14 -12.14 11.71
CA GLY A 259 -0.84 -13.34 12.47
C GLY A 259 -0.17 -14.39 11.60
N SER A 260 -0.99 -15.21 10.94
CA SER A 260 -0.57 -16.37 10.13
C SER A 260 0.33 -16.03 8.94
N PHE A 261 0.25 -14.79 8.45
CA PHE A 261 1.14 -14.27 7.42
C PHE A 261 1.39 -12.78 7.67
N LYS A 262 2.44 -12.27 7.02
CA LYS A 262 2.85 -10.87 7.08
C LYS A 262 3.06 -10.37 5.66
N ILE A 263 2.72 -9.12 5.41
CA ILE A 263 2.98 -8.45 4.14
C ILE A 263 3.73 -7.17 4.45
N PHE A 264 4.94 -7.02 3.92
CA PHE A 264 5.71 -5.80 4.11
C PHE A 264 6.52 -5.47 2.87
N GLY A 265 6.80 -4.19 2.68
CA GLY A 265 7.45 -3.72 1.47
C GLY A 265 7.82 -2.25 1.54
N SER A 266 8.56 -1.82 0.51
CA SER A 266 8.95 -0.44 0.27
C SER A 266 8.68 -0.14 -1.20
N SER A 267 7.54 0.49 -1.48
CA SER A 267 7.11 0.81 -2.84
C SER A 267 7.48 2.25 -3.21
N PRO A 268 8.11 2.47 -4.37
CA PRO A 268 8.41 3.81 -4.87
C PRO A 268 7.18 4.52 -5.48
N GLU A 269 6.14 3.76 -5.84
CA GLU A 269 5.03 4.24 -6.69
C GLU A 269 3.67 3.97 -6.04
N ALA A 270 2.72 4.88 -6.27
CA ALA A 270 1.32 4.71 -5.90
C ALA A 270 0.51 4.24 -7.11
N GLN A 271 -0.36 3.26 -6.89
CA GLN A 271 -1.32 2.82 -7.90
C GLN A 271 -2.32 3.93 -8.26
N ILE A 272 -2.94 4.53 -7.25
CA ILE A 272 -3.92 5.61 -7.37
C ILE A 272 -4.00 6.36 -6.05
N GLN A 273 -4.16 7.69 -6.12
CA GLN A 273 -4.46 8.52 -4.96
C GLN A 273 -5.80 9.22 -5.16
N ILE A 274 -6.63 9.26 -4.12
CA ILE A 274 -7.92 9.95 -4.17
C ILE A 274 -8.02 10.91 -3.00
N LYS A 275 -8.20 12.21 -3.30
CA LYS A 275 -8.34 13.27 -2.29
C LYS A 275 -9.37 14.28 -2.75
N ASN A 276 -10.34 14.63 -1.90
CA ASN A 276 -11.38 15.63 -2.21
C ASN A 276 -12.12 15.36 -3.55
N LYS A 277 -12.42 14.09 -3.83
CA LYS A 277 -12.99 13.61 -5.11
C LYS A 277 -12.10 13.79 -6.35
N GLU A 278 -10.83 14.14 -6.19
CA GLU A 278 -9.84 14.12 -7.26
C GLU A 278 -9.05 12.83 -7.18
N ALA A 279 -9.08 12.03 -8.24
CA ALA A 279 -8.28 10.84 -8.43
C ALA A 279 -7.03 11.20 -9.25
N SER A 280 -5.86 10.74 -8.81
CA SER A 280 -4.57 10.98 -9.48
C SER A 280 -3.80 9.67 -9.65
N ILE A 281 -3.19 9.50 -10.83
CA ILE A 281 -2.23 8.44 -11.17
C ILE A 281 -0.94 9.13 -11.58
N TYR A 282 0.19 8.54 -11.18
CA TYR A 282 1.52 9.07 -11.45
C TYR A 282 2.30 8.09 -12.32
N PRO A 283 2.13 8.10 -13.66
CA PRO A 283 2.92 7.23 -14.52
C PRO A 283 4.41 7.52 -14.37
N ILE A 284 5.19 6.48 -14.07
CA ILE A 284 6.65 6.52 -14.01
C ILE A 284 7.21 5.57 -15.07
N ALA A 285 8.00 6.11 -16.01
CA ALA A 285 8.77 5.31 -16.97
C ALA A 285 10.04 6.05 -17.38
N GLY A 286 10.95 5.34 -18.08
CA GLY A 286 12.28 5.86 -18.32
C GLY A 286 13.12 5.82 -17.04
N THR A 287 14.17 5.02 -17.00
CA THR A 287 15.00 4.88 -15.78
C THR A 287 16.47 4.91 -16.11
N PHE A 288 17.17 5.98 -15.73
CA PHE A 288 18.63 6.01 -15.73
C PHE A 288 19.17 5.93 -14.31
N LYS A 289 20.28 5.21 -14.12
CA LYS A 289 20.97 5.12 -12.83
C LYS A 289 21.68 6.44 -12.54
N ARG A 290 21.53 6.97 -11.34
CA ARG A 290 22.30 8.14 -10.89
C ARG A 290 23.77 7.79 -10.68
N THR A 291 24.65 8.73 -11.02
CA THR A 291 26.09 8.61 -10.76
C THR A 291 26.47 9.18 -9.40
N GLY A 292 25.63 10.05 -8.82
CA GLY A 292 25.92 10.79 -7.59
C GLY A 292 26.69 12.09 -7.85
N ASN A 293 26.91 12.45 -9.11
CA ASN A 293 27.48 13.72 -9.54
C ASN A 293 26.41 14.55 -10.24
N ASP A 294 26.03 15.69 -9.67
CA ASP A 294 24.91 16.52 -10.15
C ASP A 294 25.08 16.96 -11.62
N HIS A 295 26.30 17.25 -12.07
CA HIS A 295 26.53 17.66 -13.45
C HIS A 295 26.36 16.49 -14.44
N GLU A 296 26.85 15.31 -14.09
CA GLU A 296 26.66 14.11 -14.91
C GLU A 296 25.20 13.65 -14.90
N ASP A 297 24.54 13.72 -13.74
CA ASP A 297 23.13 13.40 -13.59
C ASP A 297 22.25 14.34 -14.42
N ALA A 298 22.59 15.63 -14.51
CA ALA A 298 21.89 16.58 -15.39
C ALA A 298 22.04 16.22 -16.89
N LEU A 299 23.22 15.78 -17.32
CA LEU A 299 23.43 15.29 -18.69
C LEU A 299 22.66 13.99 -18.96
N LEU A 300 22.60 13.08 -17.98
CA LEU A 300 21.80 11.86 -18.06
C LEU A 300 20.30 12.16 -18.13
N ALA A 301 19.83 13.13 -17.34
CA ALA A 301 18.45 13.62 -17.39
C ALA A 301 18.09 14.20 -18.77
N GLU A 302 18.99 15.01 -19.35
CA GLU A 302 18.80 15.53 -20.70
C GLU A 302 18.78 14.39 -21.74
N LYS A 303 19.66 13.40 -21.58
CA LYS A 303 19.67 12.22 -22.45
C LYS A 303 18.39 11.39 -22.32
N LEU A 304 17.88 11.19 -21.12
CA LEU A 304 16.64 10.46 -20.85
C LEU A 304 15.44 11.18 -21.49
N SER A 305 15.35 12.50 -21.31
CA SER A 305 14.26 13.28 -21.89
C SER A 305 14.27 13.30 -23.42
N LYS A 306 15.41 13.03 -24.07
CA LYS A 306 15.56 12.91 -25.53
C LYS A 306 15.51 11.48 -26.05
N ASP A 307 15.48 10.46 -25.19
CA ASP A 307 15.44 9.07 -25.63
C ASP A 307 14.07 8.75 -26.24
N GLU A 308 14.03 8.49 -27.54
CA GLU A 308 12.78 8.28 -28.28
C GLU A 308 12.00 7.04 -27.78
N LYS A 309 12.70 5.99 -27.36
CA LYS A 309 12.08 4.76 -26.88
C LYS A 309 11.42 4.99 -25.53
N GLU A 310 12.15 5.54 -24.57
CA GLU A 310 11.62 5.80 -23.23
C GLU A 310 10.47 6.84 -23.29
N ASN A 311 10.57 7.82 -24.18
CA ASN A 311 9.50 8.78 -24.42
C ASN A 311 8.22 8.15 -24.98
N ALA A 312 8.35 7.17 -25.88
CA ALA A 312 7.19 6.49 -26.48
C ALA A 312 6.49 5.60 -25.44
N GLU A 313 7.26 4.85 -24.66
CA GLU A 313 6.76 4.04 -23.54
C GLU A 313 6.03 4.91 -22.52
N HIS A 314 6.61 6.05 -22.14
CA HIS A 314 5.99 6.96 -21.17
C HIS A 314 4.67 7.55 -21.68
N VAL A 315 4.59 7.95 -22.95
CA VAL A 315 3.34 8.48 -23.53
C VAL A 315 2.22 7.44 -23.49
N MET A 316 2.54 6.19 -23.82
CA MET A 316 1.59 5.10 -23.77
C MET A 316 1.03 4.90 -22.35
N LEU A 317 1.87 4.95 -21.32
CA LEU A 317 1.41 4.84 -19.92
C LEU A 317 0.57 6.04 -19.46
N VAL A 318 0.90 7.25 -19.93
CA VAL A 318 0.07 8.44 -19.69
C VAL A 318 -1.31 8.26 -20.32
N ASP A 319 -1.39 7.76 -21.55
CA ASP A 319 -2.67 7.50 -22.21
C ASP A 319 -3.45 6.37 -21.52
N LEU A 320 -2.78 5.32 -21.03
CA LEU A 320 -3.42 4.29 -20.22
C LEU A 320 -4.02 4.89 -18.94
N ALA A 321 -3.26 5.69 -18.19
CA ALA A 321 -3.74 6.36 -16.98
C ALA A 321 -4.94 7.29 -17.27
N ARG A 322 -4.93 8.00 -18.41
CA ARG A 322 -6.07 8.81 -18.86
C ARG A 322 -7.29 7.95 -19.13
N ASN A 323 -7.12 6.82 -19.82
CA ASN A 323 -8.21 5.91 -20.13
C ASN A 323 -8.80 5.29 -18.86
N ASP A 324 -7.96 4.85 -17.93
CA ASP A 324 -8.38 4.28 -16.66
C ASP A 324 -9.19 5.27 -15.83
N LEU A 325 -8.70 6.50 -15.68
CA LEU A 325 -9.43 7.55 -14.95
C LEU A 325 -10.75 7.93 -15.66
N SER A 326 -10.76 7.96 -17.00
CA SER A 326 -11.96 8.31 -17.78
C SER A 326 -13.12 7.32 -17.61
N ARG A 327 -12.88 6.11 -17.08
CA ARG A 327 -13.94 5.14 -16.77
C ARG A 327 -14.85 5.60 -15.62
N SER A 328 -14.36 6.42 -14.69
CA SER A 328 -15.09 6.77 -13.45
C SER A 328 -14.87 8.21 -12.96
N ALA A 329 -14.17 9.02 -13.75
CA ALA A 329 -13.92 10.43 -13.46
C ALA A 329 -14.20 11.30 -14.69
N ASP A 330 -14.71 12.51 -14.43
CA ASP A 330 -14.85 13.58 -15.41
C ASP A 330 -13.60 14.48 -15.40
N HIS A 331 -13.46 15.33 -16.43
CA HIS A 331 -12.40 16.34 -16.52
C HIS A 331 -10.99 15.76 -16.35
N VAL A 332 -10.72 14.62 -17.00
CA VAL A 332 -9.40 13.98 -16.93
C VAL A 332 -8.36 14.83 -17.66
N THR A 333 -7.32 15.26 -16.94
CA THR A 333 -6.24 16.11 -17.46
C THR A 333 -4.86 15.58 -17.11
N VAL A 334 -3.89 15.84 -17.99
CA VAL A 334 -2.48 15.65 -17.71
C VAL A 334 -1.95 16.95 -17.11
N GLU A 335 -1.73 16.97 -15.80
CA GLU A 335 -1.25 18.18 -15.08
C GLU A 335 0.25 18.36 -15.23
N VAL A 336 0.99 17.25 -15.18
CA VAL A 336 2.44 17.21 -15.35
C VAL A 336 2.75 16.19 -16.44
N PHE A 337 3.60 16.57 -17.40
CA PHE A 337 3.92 15.73 -18.53
C PHE A 337 5.44 15.62 -18.71
N LYS A 338 5.96 14.39 -18.56
CA LYS A 338 7.37 14.05 -18.82
C LYS A 338 8.37 14.90 -18.05
N GLU A 339 8.09 15.17 -16.79
CA GLU A 339 9.02 15.88 -15.93
C GLU A 339 10.11 14.92 -15.44
N VAL A 340 11.37 15.34 -15.51
CA VAL A 340 12.46 14.54 -14.98
C VAL A 340 12.52 14.69 -13.46
N GLN A 341 12.38 13.58 -12.73
CA GLN A 341 12.52 13.54 -11.28
C GLN A 341 13.75 12.75 -10.86
N TYR A 342 14.43 13.29 -9.84
CA TYR A 342 15.64 12.71 -9.26
C TYR A 342 15.29 12.01 -7.95
N TYR A 343 15.50 10.70 -7.91
CA TYR A 343 15.39 9.89 -6.70
C TYR A 343 16.79 9.60 -6.14
N SER A 344 16.89 8.88 -5.02
CA SER A 344 18.18 8.60 -4.36
C SER A 344 19.18 7.85 -5.25
N HIS A 345 18.70 6.97 -6.12
CA HIS A 345 19.56 6.09 -6.93
C HIS A 345 19.26 6.13 -8.43
N VAL A 346 18.17 6.78 -8.84
CA VAL A 346 17.65 6.74 -10.21
C VAL A 346 17.05 8.08 -10.64
N ILE A 347 16.96 8.29 -11.94
CA ILE A 347 16.32 9.43 -12.61
C ILE A 347 15.16 8.86 -13.43
N HIS A 348 13.96 9.43 -13.27
CA HIS A 348 12.75 8.99 -13.97
C HIS A 348 12.05 10.09 -14.74
N LEU A 349 11.31 9.73 -15.80
CA LEU A 349 10.25 10.57 -16.33
C LEU A 349 8.97 10.31 -15.52
N VAL A 350 8.37 11.38 -15.03
CA VAL A 350 7.15 11.33 -14.23
C VAL A 350 6.10 12.22 -14.88
N SER A 351 4.88 11.71 -14.95
CA SER A 351 3.69 12.50 -15.27
C SER A 351 2.70 12.44 -14.12
N LYS A 352 1.76 13.38 -14.10
CA LYS A 352 0.59 13.33 -13.22
C LYS A 352 -0.66 13.45 -14.08
N VAL A 353 -1.51 12.44 -14.01
CA VAL A 353 -2.84 12.45 -14.63
C VAL A 353 -3.87 12.50 -13.52
N SER A 354 -4.79 13.45 -13.59
CA SER A 354 -5.84 13.66 -12.60
C SER A 354 -7.22 13.67 -13.24
N GLY A 355 -8.26 13.35 -12.46
CA GLY A 355 -9.65 13.42 -12.87
C GLY A 355 -10.57 13.58 -11.66
N LYS A 356 -11.74 14.17 -11.86
CA LYS A 356 -12.73 14.38 -10.80
C LYS A 356 -13.76 13.26 -10.78
N LEU A 357 -13.80 12.49 -9.70
CA LEU A 357 -14.76 11.41 -9.51
C LEU A 357 -16.21 11.93 -9.56
N GLN A 358 -17.07 11.13 -10.19
CA GLN A 358 -18.50 11.41 -10.37
C GLN A 358 -19.27 11.43 -9.02
#